data_AF-A0A8X6GWI0-F1
#
_entry.id   AF-A0A8X6GWI0-F1
#
_cell.length_a   1.000
_cell.length_b   1.000
_cell.length_c   1.000
_cell.angle_alpha   90.00
_cell.angle_beta   90.00
_cell.angle_gamma   90.00
#
_symmetry.space_group_name_H-M   'P 1'
#
loop_
_entity.id
_entity.type
_entity.pdbx_description
1 polymer ?
#
loop_
_entity_poly.entity_id
_entity_poly.type
_entity_poly.pdbx_seq_one_letter_code
_entity_poly.pdbx_strand_id
1 'polypeptide(L)'
;MPKPQTEVRKEKMQVMSCSAIEKLIRNPYSFYVEYILGLKQLRDLNFKPSMLEFGTMVHNILARYLRNKKSLMSIAREMFSTSQFNFSNMWWIRLQRVIQSFVELDKTRSNYVELEKSFTCPIFHIGVIPARDAGIYISCDQYETAWMTNRDLIHKKFY
;
A
#
# COMPACT_ATOMS: atom_id res chain seq x y z
N MET A 1 5.76 -25.68 17.42
CA MET A 1 6.17 -24.56 16.55
C MET A 1 7.60 -24.17 16.86
N PRO A 2 8.44 -23.84 15.86
CA PRO A 2 9.77 -23.28 16.10
C PRO A 2 9.67 -22.00 16.95
N LYS A 3 10.58 -21.84 17.91
CA LYS A 3 10.60 -20.71 18.85
C LYS A 3 11.93 -19.96 18.69
N PRO A 4 12.04 -19.01 17.75
CA PRO A 4 13.25 -18.22 17.58
C PRO A 4 13.55 -17.40 18.84
N GLN A 5 14.80 -16.96 18.95
CA GLN A 5 15.28 -16.16 20.09
C GLN A 5 14.38 -14.95 20.33
N THR A 6 14.23 -14.57 21.61
CA THR A 6 13.31 -13.50 22.02
C THR A 6 13.65 -12.16 21.37
N GLU A 7 14.92 -11.84 21.18
CA GLU A 7 15.34 -10.58 20.57
C GLU A 7 14.93 -10.47 19.10
N VAL A 8 15.04 -11.57 18.33
CA VAL A 8 14.55 -11.63 16.95
C VAL A 8 13.05 -11.35 16.87
N ARG A 9 12.27 -11.88 17.83
CA ARG A 9 10.81 -11.67 17.87
C ARG A 9 10.46 -10.22 18.19
N LYS A 10 11.17 -9.60 19.12
CA LYS A 10 10.98 -8.19 19.49
C LYS A 10 11.29 -7.28 18.30
N GLU A 11 12.43 -7.45 17.65
CA GLU A 11 12.84 -6.67 16.48
C GLU A 11 11.74 -6.64 15.40
N LYS A 12 11.17 -7.81 15.05
CA LYS A 12 10.10 -7.91 14.05
C LYS A 12 8.77 -7.28 14.48
N MET A 13 8.56 -7.06 15.77
CA MET A 13 7.36 -6.42 16.32
C MET A 13 7.52 -4.91 16.56
N GLN A 14 8.74 -4.37 16.47
CA GLN A 14 9.00 -2.94 16.68
C GLN A 14 8.45 -2.09 15.54
N VAL A 15 8.56 -2.55 14.30
CA VAL A 15 8.12 -1.81 13.12
C VAL A 15 7.28 -2.70 12.22
N MET A 16 6.02 -2.33 12.01
CA MET A 16 5.06 -3.15 11.26
C MET A 16 4.24 -2.33 10.27
N SER A 17 3.97 -2.90 9.10
CA SER A 17 3.08 -2.29 8.10
C SER A 17 1.60 -2.42 8.49
N CYS A 18 0.74 -1.53 8.00
CA CYS A 18 -0.71 -1.63 8.23
C CYS A 18 -1.29 -3.00 7.85
N SER A 19 -0.90 -3.54 6.68
CA SER A 19 -1.35 -4.86 6.24
C SER A 19 -0.85 -6.00 7.14
N ALA A 20 0.33 -5.84 7.75
CA ALA A 20 0.86 -6.81 8.70
C ALA A 20 0.10 -6.74 10.04
N ILE A 21 -0.31 -5.56 10.50
CA ILE A 21 -1.18 -5.39 11.68
C ILE A 21 -2.56 -5.99 11.41
N GLU A 22 -3.17 -5.70 10.26
CA GLU A 22 -4.44 -6.29 9.86
C GLU A 22 -4.36 -7.83 9.85
N LYS A 23 -3.28 -8.38 9.29
CA LYS A 23 -3.02 -9.82 9.29
C LYS A 23 -2.83 -10.38 10.71
N LEU A 24 -2.12 -9.67 11.59
CA LEU A 24 -1.94 -10.06 12.99
C LEU A 24 -3.28 -10.18 13.72
N ILE A 25 -4.16 -9.18 13.55
CA ILE A 25 -5.50 -9.16 14.16
C ILE A 25 -6.37 -10.30 13.60
N ARG A 26 -6.39 -10.47 12.27
CA ARG A 26 -7.26 -11.44 11.60
C ARG A 26 -6.80 -12.88 11.77
N ASN A 27 -5.50 -13.15 11.67
CA ASN A 27 -4.93 -14.49 11.77
C ASN A 27 -3.50 -14.43 12.35
N PRO A 28 -3.35 -14.57 13.68
CA PRO A 28 -2.06 -14.43 14.36
C PRO A 28 -1.06 -15.53 13.99
N TYR A 29 -1.53 -16.73 13.62
CA TYR A 29 -0.64 -17.82 13.21
C TYR A 29 -0.03 -17.59 11.84
N SER A 30 -0.82 -17.12 10.88
CA SER A 30 -0.30 -16.72 9.57
C SER A 30 0.69 -15.57 9.68
N PHE A 31 0.44 -14.61 10.58
CA PHE A 31 1.42 -13.58 10.91
C PHE A 31 2.73 -14.18 11.44
N TYR A 32 2.66 -15.08 12.42
CA TYR A 32 3.85 -15.69 13.02
C TYR A 32 4.69 -16.46 11.98
N VAL A 33 4.05 -17.25 11.13
CA VAL A 33 4.74 -18.03 10.09
C VAL A 33 5.46 -17.11 9.10
N GLU A 34 4.81 -16.06 8.63
CA GLU A 34 5.35 -15.20 7.58
C GLU A 34 6.35 -14.16 8.09
N TYR A 35 6.03 -13.49 9.20
CA TYR A 35 6.79 -12.33 9.70
C TYR A 35 7.82 -12.69 10.77
N ILE A 36 7.57 -13.72 11.59
CA ILE A 36 8.50 -14.15 12.65
C ILE A 36 9.41 -15.27 12.16
N LEU A 37 8.86 -16.28 11.48
CA LEU A 37 9.66 -17.39 10.94
C LEU A 37 10.22 -17.11 9.54
N GLY A 38 9.74 -16.08 8.86
CA GLY A 38 10.19 -15.73 7.51
C GLY A 38 9.76 -16.73 6.43
N LEU A 39 8.77 -17.58 6.74
CA LEU A 39 8.31 -18.63 5.83
C LEU A 39 7.31 -18.03 4.84
N LYS A 40 7.67 -18.05 3.56
CA LYS A 40 6.79 -17.63 2.47
C LYS A 40 6.41 -18.82 1.61
N GLN A 41 5.15 -18.87 1.21
CA GLN A 41 4.72 -19.84 0.22
C GLN A 41 5.46 -19.56 -1.09
N LEU A 42 6.14 -20.58 -1.62
CA LEU A 42 6.79 -20.49 -2.92
C LEU A 42 5.72 -20.44 -4.00
N ARG A 43 5.96 -19.62 -5.03
CA ARG A 43 5.09 -19.55 -6.20
C ARG A 43 5.35 -20.77 -7.09
N ASP A 44 4.29 -21.26 -7.72
CA ASP A 44 4.40 -22.33 -8.70
C ASP A 44 5.20 -21.88 -9.94
N LEU A 45 5.87 -22.83 -10.59
CA LEU A 45 6.65 -22.56 -11.81
C LEU A 45 5.76 -22.09 -12.98
N ASN A 46 4.52 -22.59 -13.06
CA ASN A 46 3.53 -22.22 -14.07
C ASN A 46 2.59 -21.09 -13.60
N PHE A 47 3.10 -20.19 -12.77
CA PHE A 47 2.30 -19.12 -12.18
C PHE A 47 1.69 -18.21 -13.26
N LYS A 48 0.36 -18.15 -13.28
CA LYS A 48 -0.39 -17.19 -14.11
C LYS A 48 -0.58 -15.89 -13.31
N PRO A 49 -0.48 -14.72 -13.96
CA PRO A 49 -0.71 -13.45 -13.29
C PRO A 49 -2.10 -13.43 -12.65
N SER A 50 -2.13 -13.18 -11.35
CA SER A 50 -3.36 -13.07 -10.57
C SER A 50 -3.81 -11.61 -10.44
N MET A 51 -4.96 -11.40 -9.78
CA MET A 51 -5.45 -10.06 -9.44
C MET A 51 -4.44 -9.26 -8.61
N LEU A 52 -3.62 -9.93 -7.81
CA LEU A 52 -2.60 -9.28 -6.98
C LEU A 52 -1.53 -8.61 -7.86
N GLU A 53 -0.94 -9.37 -8.80
CA GLU A 53 0.10 -8.87 -9.70
C GLU A 53 -0.41 -7.73 -10.59
N PHE A 54 -1.65 -7.88 -11.07
CA PHE A 54 -2.30 -6.81 -11.81
C PHE A 54 -2.49 -5.55 -10.96
N GLY A 55 -2.96 -5.70 -9.72
CA GLY A 55 -3.08 -4.58 -8.78
C GLY A 55 -1.74 -3.88 -8.58
N THR A 56 -0.68 -4.63 -8.27
CA THR A 56 0.69 -4.10 -8.13
C THR A 56 1.15 -3.37 -9.39
N MET A 57 0.87 -3.92 -10.58
CA MET A 57 1.18 -3.26 -11.85
C MET A 57 0.44 -1.93 -12.01
N VAL A 58 -0.86 -1.90 -11.71
CA VAL A 58 -1.68 -0.68 -11.72
C VAL A 58 -1.10 0.36 -10.77
N HIS A 59 -0.79 -0.02 -9.53
CA HIS A 59 -0.17 0.89 -8.54
C HIS A 59 1.13 1.50 -9.09
N ASN A 60 2.01 0.68 -9.69
CA ASN A 60 3.27 1.16 -10.27
C ASN A 60 3.06 2.12 -11.43
N ILE A 61 2.06 1.87 -12.30
CA ILE A 61 1.71 2.75 -13.41
C ILE A 61 1.24 4.11 -12.88
N LEU A 62 0.32 4.11 -11.91
CA LEU A 62 -0.22 5.34 -11.31
C LEU A 62 0.87 6.13 -10.58
N ALA A 63 1.74 5.47 -9.82
CA ALA A 63 2.88 6.11 -9.15
C ALA A 63 3.81 6.80 -10.16
N ARG A 64 4.15 6.14 -11.28
CA ARG A 64 4.97 6.72 -12.35
C ARG A 64 4.29 7.91 -13.04
N TYR A 65 2.98 7.83 -13.26
CA TYR A 65 2.21 8.93 -13.84
C TYR A 65 2.30 10.19 -12.98
N LEU A 66 2.07 10.04 -11.68
CA LEU A 66 2.05 11.15 -10.77
C LEU A 66 3.45 11.78 -10.62
N ARG A 67 4.53 10.99 -10.68
CA ARG A 67 5.92 11.49 -10.61
C ARG A 67 6.33 12.29 -11.85
N ASN A 68 6.02 11.79 -13.05
CA ASN A 68 6.59 12.30 -14.30
C ASN A 68 5.61 13.13 -15.14
N LYS A 69 4.32 13.19 -14.76
CA LYS A 69 3.22 13.81 -15.54
C LYS A 69 3.20 13.46 -17.03
N LYS A 70 3.74 12.29 -17.40
CA LYS A 70 3.64 11.75 -18.76
C LYS A 70 2.23 11.20 -18.98
N SER A 71 1.82 10.98 -20.22
CA SER A 71 0.52 10.33 -20.51
C SER A 71 0.42 8.98 -19.79
N LEU A 72 -0.63 8.81 -18.96
CA LEU A 72 -0.87 7.59 -18.20
C LEU A 72 -0.95 6.36 -19.13
N MET A 73 -1.50 6.54 -20.33
CA MET A 73 -1.63 5.50 -21.35
C MET A 73 -0.28 5.07 -21.95
N SER A 74 0.69 5.98 -22.08
CA SER A 74 2.00 5.61 -22.60
C SER A 74 2.79 4.79 -21.58
N ILE A 75 2.75 5.17 -20.30
CA ILE A 75 3.35 4.41 -19.19
C ILE A 75 2.70 3.03 -19.09
N ALA A 76 1.38 2.96 -19.19
CA ALA A 76 0.64 1.70 -19.17
C ALA A 76 1.09 0.76 -20.29
N ARG A 77 1.22 1.27 -21.53
CA ARG A 77 1.68 0.49 -22.69
C ARG A 77 3.11 -0.02 -22.51
N GLU A 78 4.02 0.84 -22.05
CA GLU A 78 5.42 0.48 -21.78
C GLU A 78 5.53 -0.66 -20.76
N MET A 79 4.81 -0.53 -19.63
CA MET A 79 4.79 -1.54 -18.58
C MET A 79 4.15 -2.85 -19.04
N PHE A 80 3.11 -2.78 -19.88
CA PHE A 80 2.45 -3.97 -20.43
C PHE A 80 3.32 -4.69 -21.46
N SER A 81 4.12 -3.96 -22.24
CA SER A 81 5.08 -4.54 -23.19
C SER A 81 6.31 -5.14 -22.52
N THR A 82 6.76 -4.56 -21.40
CA THR A 82 7.94 -5.03 -20.65
C THR A 82 7.59 -6.11 -19.62
N SER A 83 6.30 -6.32 -19.39
CA SER A 83 5.79 -7.31 -18.46
C SER A 83 6.24 -8.72 -18.84
N GLN A 84 6.88 -9.42 -17.89
CA GLN A 84 7.19 -10.85 -17.98
C GLN A 84 5.94 -11.75 -18.01
N PHE A 85 4.76 -11.20 -17.68
CA PHE A 85 3.51 -11.92 -17.65
C PHE A 85 2.74 -11.77 -18.96
N ASN A 86 2.26 -12.90 -19.48
CA ASN A 86 1.32 -12.93 -20.58
C ASN A 86 -0.09 -12.58 -20.08
N PHE A 87 -0.37 -11.29 -19.97
CA PHE A 87 -1.71 -10.81 -19.66
C PHE A 87 -2.64 -11.00 -20.87
N SER A 88 -3.78 -11.66 -20.65
CA SER A 88 -4.87 -11.71 -21.64
C SER A 88 -5.39 -10.30 -21.99
N ASN A 89 -5.94 -10.13 -23.20
CA ASN A 89 -6.61 -8.91 -23.66
C ASN A 89 -7.66 -8.37 -22.67
N MET A 90 -8.27 -9.23 -21.85
CA MET A 90 -9.21 -8.81 -20.81
C MET A 90 -8.57 -7.90 -19.75
N TRP A 91 -7.31 -8.13 -19.39
CA TRP A 91 -6.61 -7.32 -18.41
C TRP A 91 -6.31 -5.92 -18.94
N TRP A 92 -6.04 -5.80 -20.24
CA TRP A 92 -5.89 -4.50 -20.89
C TRP A 92 -7.18 -3.68 -20.81
N ILE A 93 -8.33 -4.30 -21.11
CA ILE A 93 -9.65 -3.64 -20.99
C ILE A 93 -9.89 -3.14 -19.56
N ARG A 94 -9.55 -3.96 -18.55
CA ARG A 94 -9.68 -3.56 -17.14
C ARG A 94 -8.76 -2.41 -16.78
N LEU A 95 -7.51 -2.43 -17.25
CA LEU A 95 -6.55 -1.35 -17.04
C LEU A 95 -7.05 -0.05 -17.65
N GLN A 96 -7.57 -0.07 -18.88
CA GLN A 96 -8.14 1.10 -19.53
C GLN A 96 -9.28 1.71 -18.70
N ARG A 97 -10.16 0.89 -18.12
CA ARG A 97 -11.23 1.37 -17.22
C ARG A 97 -10.68 2.06 -15.98
N VAL A 98 -9.67 1.46 -15.33
CA VAL A 98 -9.02 2.05 -14.15
C VAL A 98 -8.36 3.39 -14.49
N ILE A 99 -7.63 3.46 -15.60
CA ILE A 99 -6.99 4.68 -16.10
C ILE A 99 -8.04 5.76 -16.33
N GLN A 100 -9.15 5.43 -17.00
CA GLN A 100 -10.21 6.39 -17.29
C GLN A 100 -10.80 6.97 -16.00
N SER A 101 -11.19 6.11 -15.06
CA SER A 101 -11.71 6.54 -13.75
C SER A 101 -10.70 7.38 -12.97
N PHE A 102 -9.41 7.04 -13.06
CA PHE A 102 -8.36 7.80 -12.39
C PHE A 102 -8.15 9.18 -13.00
N VAL A 103 -8.15 9.30 -14.34
CA VAL A 103 -8.01 10.60 -15.03
C VAL A 103 -9.21 11.50 -14.75
N GLU A 104 -10.42 10.94 -14.66
CA GLU A 104 -11.61 11.68 -14.24
C GLU A 104 -11.47 12.21 -12.81
N LEU A 105 -10.98 11.38 -11.87
CA LEU A 105 -10.70 11.79 -10.50
C LEU A 105 -9.61 12.87 -10.41
N ASP A 106 -8.52 12.71 -11.16
CA ASP A 106 -7.39 13.65 -11.19
C ASP A 106 -7.83 15.03 -11.72
N LYS A 107 -8.68 15.06 -12.76
CA LYS A 107 -9.25 16.32 -13.28
C LYS A 107 -10.08 17.08 -12.24
N THR A 108 -10.76 16.37 -11.33
CA THR A 108 -11.53 17.02 -10.25
C THR A 108 -10.65 17.53 -9.10
N ARG A 109 -9.42 17.03 -8.96
CA ARG A 109 -8.47 17.41 -7.91
C ARG A 109 -7.57 18.54 -8.39
N SER A 110 -8.01 19.78 -8.19
CA SER A 110 -7.17 20.96 -8.41
C SER A 110 -6.17 21.10 -7.25
N ASN A 111 -4.89 20.79 -7.54
CA ASN A 111 -3.67 21.10 -6.78
C ASN A 111 -3.10 20.05 -5.81
N TYR A 112 -1.80 19.81 -6.02
CA TYR A 112 -0.76 19.25 -5.15
C TYR A 112 -1.04 17.88 -4.48
N VAL A 113 -0.64 16.81 -5.18
CA VAL A 113 -0.49 15.47 -4.60
C VAL A 113 1.00 15.19 -4.43
N GLU A 114 1.44 15.00 -3.20
CA GLU A 114 2.78 14.48 -2.90
C GLU A 114 2.72 12.94 -2.78
N LEU A 115 3.68 12.26 -3.40
CA LEU A 115 3.64 10.80 -3.62
C LEU A 115 4.53 10.04 -2.64
N GLU A 116 4.08 8.84 -2.29
CA GLU A 116 4.88 7.84 -1.56
C GLU A 116 5.55 8.39 -0.30
N LYS A 117 4.76 9.02 0.59
CA LYS A 117 5.27 9.33 1.92
C LYS A 117 5.22 8.09 2.79
N SER A 118 6.41 7.68 3.23
CA SER A 118 6.55 6.77 4.36
C SER A 118 6.39 7.57 5.65
N PHE A 119 5.33 7.30 6.39
CA PHE A 119 5.15 7.83 7.74
C PHE A 119 5.51 6.75 8.74
N THR A 120 6.24 7.12 9.79
CA THR A 120 6.37 6.27 10.97
C THR A 120 5.55 6.94 12.07
N CYS A 121 4.47 6.29 12.48
CA CYS A 121 3.63 6.77 13.55
C CYS A 121 3.96 5.98 14.82
N PRO A 122 4.49 6.62 15.88
CA PRO A 122 4.66 5.93 17.15
C PRO A 122 3.29 5.53 17.72
N ILE A 123 3.17 4.31 18.23
CA ILE A 123 1.95 3.90 18.93
C ILE A 123 2.04 4.47 20.36
N PHE A 124 1.30 5.55 20.63
CA PHE A 124 1.14 6.03 22.00
C PHE A 124 0.17 5.10 22.74
N HIS A 125 0.68 4.32 23.68
CA HIS A 125 -0.19 3.52 24.56
C HIS A 125 -0.89 4.40 25.60
N ILE A 126 -2.22 4.30 25.65
CA ILE A 126 -2.99 4.58 26.88
C ILE A 126 -2.65 3.46 27.86
N GLY A 127 -1.70 3.75 28.76
CA GLY A 127 -1.42 2.95 29.96
C GLY A 127 -0.50 1.74 29.79
N VAL A 128 0.60 1.76 30.56
CA VAL A 128 1.31 0.60 31.16
C VAL A 128 2.58 0.05 30.46
N ILE A 129 3.11 0.61 29.36
CA ILE A 129 4.48 0.26 28.89
C ILE A 129 5.23 1.52 28.43
N PRO A 130 6.48 1.79 28.86
CA PRO A 130 7.21 2.99 28.46
C PRO A 130 7.38 3.03 26.94
N ALA A 131 7.01 4.16 26.36
CA ALA A 131 6.73 4.45 24.96
C ALA A 131 7.93 4.39 23.98
N ARG A 132 8.90 3.48 24.15
CA ARG A 132 10.18 3.61 23.44
C ARG A 132 10.30 2.90 22.09
N ASP A 133 9.63 1.77 21.84
CA ASP A 133 10.14 0.90 20.76
C ASP A 133 9.13 0.37 19.73
N ALA A 134 7.84 0.73 19.78
CA ALA A 134 6.84 0.22 18.83
C ALA A 134 6.25 1.33 17.93
N GLY A 135 6.53 1.26 16.64
CA GLY A 135 6.03 2.16 15.60
C GLY A 135 5.28 1.42 14.50
N ILE A 136 4.24 2.06 13.96
CA ILE A 136 3.59 1.61 12.73
C ILE A 136 4.30 2.28 11.57
N TYR A 137 4.81 1.47 10.65
CA TYR A 137 5.29 1.95 9.36
C TYR A 137 4.12 2.02 8.39
N ILE A 138 3.77 3.22 7.97
CA ILE A 138 2.70 3.46 7.02
C ILE A 138 3.34 3.92 5.72
N SER A 139 3.37 3.05 4.73
CA SER A 139 3.59 3.48 3.35
C SER A 139 2.26 3.98 2.81
N CYS A 140 2.15 5.29 2.61
CA CYS A 140 0.93 5.91 2.08
C CYS A 140 1.12 6.17 0.59
N ASP A 141 0.30 5.53 -0.25
CA ASP A 141 0.36 5.68 -1.71
C ASP A 141 0.04 7.12 -2.14
N GLN A 142 -0.91 7.77 -1.46
CA GLN A 142 -1.30 9.17 -1.67
C GLN A 142 -1.84 9.77 -0.38
N TYR A 143 -1.50 11.03 -0.11
CA TYR A 143 -2.10 11.80 0.96
C TYR A 143 -2.52 13.19 0.43
N GLU A 144 -3.69 13.67 0.85
CA GLU A 144 -4.21 14.99 0.48
C GLU A 144 -4.11 15.93 1.69
N THR A 145 -3.43 17.07 1.55
CA THR A 145 -3.39 18.11 2.59
C THR A 145 -4.63 18.99 2.49
N ALA A 146 -5.79 18.48 2.91
CA ALA A 146 -7.04 19.24 2.85
C ALA A 146 -7.28 20.17 4.06
N TRP A 147 -6.37 20.30 5.02
CA TRP A 147 -6.67 20.99 6.29
C TRP A 147 -5.54 21.86 6.84
N MET A 148 -5.22 22.98 6.18
CA MET A 148 -4.50 24.11 6.82
C MET A 148 -4.92 25.50 6.32
N THR A 149 -6.20 25.71 5.94
CA THR A 149 -6.65 27.08 5.58
C THR A 149 -8.09 27.45 5.95
N ASN A 150 -8.70 26.83 6.98
CA ASN A 150 -9.80 27.52 7.64
C ASN A 150 -10.06 27.00 9.06
N ARG A 151 -9.83 27.87 10.04
CA ARG A 151 -9.96 27.58 11.46
C ARG A 151 -11.40 27.74 11.99
N ASP A 152 -12.40 27.94 11.11
CA ASP A 152 -13.71 28.47 11.51
C ASP A 152 -14.96 27.64 11.15
N LEU A 153 -14.85 26.36 10.78
CA LEU A 153 -16.05 25.55 10.43
C LEU A 153 -16.18 24.23 11.19
N ILE A 154 -15.78 24.21 12.47
CA ILE A 154 -16.23 23.18 13.42
C ILE A 154 -17.70 23.49 13.75
N HIS A 155 -18.64 23.08 12.91
CA HIS A 155 -20.04 22.76 13.24
C HIS A 155 -20.84 22.60 11.94
N LYS A 156 -20.73 21.45 11.25
CA LYS A 156 -21.91 20.84 10.61
C LYS A 156 -21.66 19.44 10.06
N LYS A 157 -22.54 18.55 10.53
CA LYS A 157 -23.06 17.34 9.88
C LYS A 157 -22.16 16.11 9.79
N PHE A 158 -22.24 15.30 10.85
CA PHE A 158 -22.57 13.90 10.70
C PHE A 158 -24.09 13.75 10.87
N TYR A 159 -24.77 13.31 9.81
CA TYR A 159 -26.01 12.52 9.84
C TYR A 159 -25.88 11.49 8.72
#